data_AF-A0A926DXI3-F1
#
_entry.id   AF-A0A926DXI3-F1
#
_cell.length_a   1.000
_cell.length_b   1.000
_cell.length_c   1.000
_cell.angle_alpha   90.00
_cell.angle_beta   90.00
_cell.angle_gamma   90.00
#
_symmetry.space_group_name_H-M   'P 1'
#
loop_
_entity.id
_entity.type
_entity.pdbx_description
1 polymer ?
#
loop_
_entity_poly.entity_id
_entity_poly.type
_entity_poly.pdbx_seq_one_letter_code
_entity_poly.pdbx_strand_id
1 'polypeptide(L)'
;MNYKWIAVLLAAALAALPGCARESRPSSAPEESSSQSEPVSSEPEALSSSSSTADETQVLPQTADEAAERFVAALRAGDTGEMEFLSARYESPSGQCDYWKQVSLGEISCEPIQSEGISGTYRLTMEVLDAGPTLLATGVGSYVMRVGSLGYDPIPMVLCIAPEDRYIDEMQLIEDSAAAQVMQARAFGFLSRPFETPDDLTDDLDVEYLIAMGASEYPDGLTQGQMDEMAARYYGAEEFVRQESRFYDPQAQLYVMLGRGGNITNDRIVRIDHGADETFLYVETYTDPVQVCLESTLEYHMRDNGDGTWQVITLREVDPLA
;
A
#
# COMPACT_ATOMS: atom_id res chain seq x y z
N MET A 1 9.91 -22.52 9.22
CA MET A 1 9.27 -21.41 8.48
C MET A 1 7.79 -21.74 8.34
N ASN A 2 6.94 -21.02 9.06
CA ASN A 2 5.53 -21.34 9.20
C ASN A 2 4.70 -20.46 8.25
N TYR A 3 4.16 -21.06 7.19
CA TYR A 3 3.16 -20.51 6.25
C TYR A 3 1.84 -20.08 6.91
N LYS A 4 1.71 -20.18 8.24
CA LYS A 4 0.52 -19.81 9.00
C LYS A 4 0.41 -18.31 9.31
N TRP A 5 1.49 -17.54 9.21
CA TRP A 5 1.44 -16.10 9.56
C TRP A 5 0.93 -15.21 8.42
N ILE A 6 1.15 -15.59 7.16
CA ILE A 6 0.64 -14.85 5.99
C ILE A 6 -0.91 -14.96 5.91
N ALA A 7 -1.47 -16.11 6.30
CA ALA A 7 -2.92 -16.29 6.39
C ALA A 7 -3.56 -15.49 7.55
N VAL A 8 -2.82 -15.21 8.62
CA VAL A 8 -3.33 -14.46 9.79
C VAL A 8 -3.38 -12.95 9.53
N LEU A 9 -2.45 -12.39 8.73
CA LEU A 9 -2.52 -11.00 8.28
C LEU A 9 -3.64 -10.78 7.25
N LEU A 10 -3.90 -11.75 6.37
CA LEU A 10 -5.08 -11.72 5.49
C LEU A 10 -6.40 -11.79 6.28
N ALA A 11 -6.45 -12.61 7.34
CA ALA A 11 -7.65 -12.77 8.16
C ALA A 11 -7.90 -11.58 9.11
N ALA A 12 -6.85 -10.88 9.56
CA ALA A 12 -7.00 -9.71 10.44
C ALA A 12 -7.55 -8.48 9.69
N ALA A 13 -7.19 -8.31 8.41
CA ALA A 13 -7.79 -7.28 7.55
C ALA A 13 -9.25 -7.61 7.16
N LEU A 14 -9.62 -8.89 7.09
CA LEU A 14 -10.98 -9.35 6.78
C LEU A 14 -11.92 -9.41 8.01
N ALA A 15 -11.41 -9.33 9.24
CA ALA A 15 -12.20 -9.45 10.47
C ALA A 15 -12.65 -8.10 11.08
N ALA A 16 -12.31 -6.97 10.46
CA ALA A 16 -12.51 -5.64 11.01
C ALA A 16 -13.77 -4.90 10.48
N LEU A 17 -14.83 -5.62 10.06
CA LEU A 17 -16.17 -5.04 9.86
C LEU A 17 -17.18 -5.65 10.85
N PRO A 18 -18.07 -4.84 11.47
CA PRO A 18 -19.03 -5.30 12.47
C PRO A 18 -20.28 -5.88 11.79
N GLY A 19 -20.61 -7.15 12.04
CA GLY A 19 -21.80 -7.76 11.42
C GLY A 19 -22.13 -9.18 11.87
N CYS A 20 -22.67 -9.30 13.09
CA CYS A 20 -23.52 -10.39 13.59
C CYS A 20 -22.92 -11.78 13.90
N ALA A 21 -22.88 -12.03 15.21
CA ALA A 21 -22.73 -13.30 15.89
C ALA A 21 -23.68 -14.42 15.41
N ARG A 22 -23.21 -15.68 15.45
CA ARG A 22 -23.85 -16.71 16.28
C ARG A 22 -23.09 -18.03 16.44
N GLU A 23 -23.15 -18.48 17.70
CA GLU A 23 -23.31 -19.85 18.20
C GLU A 23 -22.23 -20.92 17.96
N SER A 24 -21.38 -21.01 18.97
CA SER A 24 -20.74 -22.22 19.50
C SER A 24 -21.63 -23.48 19.50
N ARG A 25 -21.06 -24.62 19.09
CA ARG A 25 -21.06 -25.90 19.85
C ARG A 25 -20.22 -27.00 19.14
N PRO A 26 -19.86 -28.12 19.82
CA PRO A 26 -18.48 -28.59 19.93
C PRO A 26 -18.26 -30.01 19.37
N SER A 27 -17.07 -30.57 19.68
CA SER A 27 -16.71 -31.99 19.67
C SER A 27 -16.09 -32.48 18.34
N SER A 28 -15.01 -33.25 18.26
CA SER A 28 -14.35 -34.16 19.23
C SER A 28 -12.91 -34.42 18.76
N ALA A 29 -12.00 -34.75 19.68
CA ALA A 29 -10.70 -35.39 19.38
C ALA A 29 -10.89 -36.83 18.82
N PRO A 30 -9.84 -37.44 18.25
CA PRO A 30 -9.05 -38.35 19.10
C PRO A 30 -7.52 -38.40 18.85
N GLU A 31 -6.83 -38.65 19.96
CA GLU A 31 -5.71 -39.57 20.24
C GLU A 31 -4.50 -39.75 19.29
N GLU A 32 -3.35 -39.39 19.86
CA GLU A 32 -2.08 -40.14 20.01
C GLU A 32 -1.67 -41.22 18.99
N SER A 33 -0.46 -41.05 18.43
CA SER A 33 0.56 -42.11 18.53
C SER A 33 1.98 -41.57 18.39
N SER A 34 2.86 -42.19 19.16
CA SER A 34 4.24 -41.82 19.49
C SER A 34 5.26 -42.49 18.56
N SER A 35 6.38 -41.80 18.31
CA SER A 35 7.75 -42.25 18.68
C SER A 35 8.85 -41.94 17.65
N GLN A 36 9.81 -41.15 18.17
CA GLN A 36 11.25 -41.39 18.19
C GLN A 36 12.15 -41.03 16.99
N SER A 37 13.20 -40.31 17.42
CA SER A 37 14.36 -39.71 16.76
C SER A 37 15.44 -40.73 16.38
N GLU A 38 16.35 -40.37 15.47
CA GLU A 38 17.79 -40.20 15.75
C GLU A 38 18.54 -39.57 14.53
N PRO A 39 19.73 -38.95 14.75
CA PRO A 39 20.29 -37.90 13.93
C PRO A 39 21.33 -38.39 12.91
N VAL A 40 21.52 -37.65 11.82
CA VAL A 40 22.72 -37.78 10.97
C VAL A 40 23.30 -36.40 10.69
N SER A 41 24.49 -36.21 11.25
CA SER A 41 25.46 -35.15 10.97
C SER A 41 26.01 -35.27 9.56
N SER A 42 26.19 -34.14 8.87
CA SER A 42 27.20 -33.93 7.82
C SER A 42 27.32 -32.42 7.52
N GLU A 43 28.42 -31.80 7.92
CA GLU A 43 28.96 -30.59 7.28
C GLU A 43 29.25 -30.88 5.78
N PRO A 44 29.24 -29.84 4.94
CA PRO A 44 30.51 -29.57 4.27
C PRO A 44 30.87 -28.07 4.15
N GLU A 45 32.14 -27.85 4.46
CA GLU A 45 33.13 -27.04 3.73
C GLU A 45 32.85 -25.56 3.42
N ALA A 46 33.70 -24.77 4.07
CA ALA A 46 33.96 -23.37 3.84
C ALA A 46 34.32 -23.04 2.39
N LEU A 47 33.56 -22.11 1.80
CA LEU A 47 34.01 -21.30 0.68
C LEU A 47 34.55 -19.98 1.22
N SER A 48 35.88 -19.90 1.27
CA SER A 48 36.58 -18.62 1.35
C SER A 48 36.26 -17.79 0.10
N SER A 49 35.57 -16.68 0.29
CA SER A 49 35.64 -15.54 -0.62
C SER A 49 36.35 -14.41 0.11
N SER A 50 37.43 -13.95 -0.52
CA SER A 50 38.30 -12.87 -0.08
C SER A 50 37.98 -11.61 -0.85
N SER A 51 38.02 -10.49 -0.12
CA SER A 51 38.09 -9.08 -0.56
C SER A 51 36.90 -8.52 -1.35
N SER A 52 36.24 -7.51 -0.78
CA SER A 52 36.61 -6.12 -1.06
C SER A 52 35.88 -5.14 -0.14
N THR A 53 36.64 -4.11 0.27
CA THR A 53 36.23 -2.78 0.75
C THR A 53 35.45 -2.70 2.08
N ALA A 54 35.97 -1.83 2.96
CA ALA A 54 35.40 -1.50 4.23
C ALA A 54 34.01 -0.88 4.04
N ASP A 55 32.98 -1.66 4.37
CA ASP A 55 31.65 -1.13 4.69
C ASP A 55 31.80 -0.23 5.91
N GLU A 56 31.61 1.07 5.75
CA GLU A 56 30.85 1.78 6.77
C GLU A 56 29.50 1.07 6.83
N THR A 57 29.34 0.20 7.82
CA THR A 57 28.09 -0.51 8.03
C THR A 57 27.04 0.55 8.39
N GLN A 58 26.31 1.05 7.38
CA GLN A 58 25.21 1.98 7.62
C GLN A 58 24.24 1.28 8.58
N VAL A 59 24.14 1.82 9.78
CA VAL A 59 23.33 1.24 10.85
C VAL A 59 21.87 1.48 10.49
N LEU A 60 21.05 0.43 10.49
CA LEU A 60 19.62 0.55 10.25
C LEU A 60 18.95 1.19 11.46
N PRO A 61 18.02 2.15 11.26
CA PRO A 61 17.28 2.73 12.36
C PRO A 61 16.47 1.64 13.08
N GLN A 62 16.39 1.72 14.41
CA GLN A 62 15.65 0.75 15.22
C GLN A 62 14.28 1.27 15.64
N THR A 63 14.07 2.59 15.62
CA THR A 63 12.81 3.23 15.98
C THR A 63 12.39 4.26 14.93
N ALA A 64 11.10 4.61 14.94
CA ALA A 64 10.59 5.69 14.11
C ALA A 64 11.28 7.03 14.43
N ASP A 65 11.54 7.29 15.72
CA ASP A 65 12.21 8.53 16.16
C ASP A 65 13.62 8.62 15.59
N GLU A 66 14.38 7.52 15.61
CA GLU A 66 15.74 7.49 15.06
C GLU A 66 15.72 7.74 13.55
N ALA A 67 14.81 7.10 12.81
CA ALA A 67 14.66 7.32 11.38
C ALA A 67 14.26 8.78 11.07
N ALA A 68 13.31 9.34 11.81
CA ALA A 68 12.86 10.72 11.66
C ALA A 68 13.98 11.73 11.92
N GLU A 69 14.71 11.58 13.04
CA GLU A 69 15.82 12.47 13.39
C GLU A 69 16.94 12.44 12.35
N ARG A 70 17.31 11.23 11.88
CA ARG A 70 18.32 11.05 10.85
C ARG A 70 17.88 11.63 9.51
N PHE A 71 16.62 11.42 9.11
CA PHE A 71 16.11 11.96 7.86
C PHE A 71 16.10 13.49 7.88
N VAL A 72 15.68 14.10 9.01
CA VAL A 72 15.71 15.55 9.18
C VAL A 72 17.15 16.09 9.18
N ALA A 73 18.11 15.37 9.77
CA ALA A 73 19.53 15.73 9.68
C ALA A 73 20.04 15.66 8.23
N ALA A 74 19.64 14.63 7.48
CA ALA A 74 19.96 14.49 6.06
C ALA A 74 19.37 15.64 5.22
N LEU A 75 18.11 16.02 5.47
CA LEU A 75 17.46 17.18 4.82
C LEU A 75 18.26 18.47 5.05
N ARG A 76 18.67 18.74 6.30
CA ARG A 76 19.49 19.93 6.63
C ARG A 76 20.86 19.92 5.96
N ALA A 77 21.45 18.73 5.78
CA ALA A 77 22.76 18.56 5.17
C ALA A 77 22.71 18.52 3.63
N GLY A 78 21.54 18.32 3.03
CA GLY A 78 21.40 18.01 1.61
C GLY A 78 21.96 16.63 1.24
N ASP A 79 21.95 15.68 2.19
CA ASP A 79 22.49 14.33 2.00
C ASP A 79 21.45 13.42 1.34
N THR A 80 21.41 13.41 0.01
CA THR A 80 20.45 12.60 -0.75
C THR A 80 20.70 11.10 -0.62
N GLY A 81 21.91 10.67 -0.25
CA GLY A 81 22.24 9.26 -0.04
C GLY A 81 21.63 8.73 1.25
N GLU A 82 21.73 9.48 2.34
CA GLU A 82 21.08 9.13 3.61
C GLU A 82 19.55 9.22 3.50
N MET A 83 19.01 10.22 2.78
CA MET A 83 17.56 10.28 2.51
C MET A 83 17.09 9.04 1.75
N GLU A 84 17.82 8.61 0.72
CA GLU A 84 17.51 7.40 -0.03
C GLU A 84 17.59 6.16 0.86
N PHE A 85 18.64 6.02 1.69
CA PHE A 85 18.76 4.91 2.64
C PHE A 85 17.58 4.81 3.62
N LEU A 86 17.03 5.95 4.05
CA LEU A 86 15.96 6.03 5.06
C LEU A 86 14.53 6.00 4.48
N SER A 87 14.37 6.02 3.15
CA SER A 87 13.05 6.07 2.49
C SER A 87 12.87 5.02 1.39
N ALA A 88 13.95 4.60 0.76
CA ALA A 88 13.92 3.68 -0.36
C ALA A 88 13.78 2.24 0.11
N ARG A 89 13.02 1.46 -0.67
CA ARG A 89 12.86 0.02 -0.45
C ARG A 89 14.19 -0.69 -0.73
N TYR A 90 14.49 -1.77 0.00
CA TYR A 90 15.57 -2.69 -0.38
C TYR A 90 15.37 -3.05 -1.87
N GLU A 91 16.37 -2.79 -2.73
CA GLU A 91 16.36 -2.94 -4.21
C GLU A 91 15.84 -1.75 -5.06
N SER A 92 15.59 -0.60 -4.45
CA SER A 92 15.29 0.64 -5.20
C SER A 92 16.48 1.09 -6.07
N PRO A 93 16.27 1.48 -7.34
CA PRO A 93 17.31 2.12 -8.13
C PRO A 93 17.88 3.33 -7.41
N SER A 94 19.21 3.45 -7.37
CA SER A 94 19.93 4.60 -6.82
C SER A 94 19.55 5.91 -7.49
N GLY A 95 19.51 7.00 -6.72
CA GLY A 95 19.23 8.35 -7.20
C GLY A 95 17.76 8.74 -7.18
N GLN A 96 16.89 7.99 -6.50
CA GLN A 96 15.46 8.37 -6.38
C GLN A 96 15.26 9.67 -5.58
N CYS A 97 16.20 10.01 -4.69
CA CYS A 97 16.19 11.25 -3.93
C CYS A 97 17.02 12.39 -4.57
N ASP A 98 17.52 12.23 -5.80
CA ASP A 98 18.40 13.22 -6.44
C ASP A 98 17.72 14.57 -6.72
N TYR A 99 16.39 14.60 -6.80
CA TYR A 99 15.64 15.85 -6.94
C TYR A 99 15.88 16.82 -5.79
N TRP A 100 16.21 16.33 -4.58
CA TRP A 100 16.57 17.16 -3.43
C TRP A 100 17.81 18.04 -3.68
N LYS A 101 18.68 17.68 -4.62
CA LYS A 101 19.82 18.52 -5.03
C LYS A 101 19.39 19.85 -5.66
N GLN A 102 18.13 19.93 -6.11
CA GLN A 102 17.52 21.12 -6.70
C GLN A 102 16.61 21.86 -5.71
N VAL A 103 16.38 21.31 -4.52
CA VAL A 103 15.57 21.93 -3.46
C VAL A 103 16.50 22.71 -2.54
N SER A 104 16.12 23.92 -2.17
CA SER A 104 16.84 24.74 -1.20
C SER A 104 15.98 24.94 0.05
N LEU A 105 16.48 24.48 1.19
CA LEU A 105 15.82 24.59 2.49
C LEU A 105 16.58 25.58 3.39
N GLY A 106 15.82 26.35 4.17
CA GLY A 106 16.30 27.19 5.26
C GLY A 106 16.21 26.43 6.60
N GLU A 107 15.51 27.02 7.57
CA GLU A 107 15.29 26.36 8.86
C GLU A 107 14.32 25.18 8.74
N ILE A 108 14.66 24.08 9.44
CA ILE A 108 13.82 22.87 9.55
C ILE A 108 13.71 22.51 11.03
N SER A 109 12.49 22.40 11.53
CA SER A 109 12.20 21.80 12.86
C SER A 109 11.29 20.58 12.71
N CYS A 110 11.42 19.66 13.66
CA CYS A 110 10.65 18.42 13.70
C CYS A 110 10.17 18.20 15.15
N GLU A 111 8.89 17.90 15.31
CA GLU A 111 8.30 17.51 16.58
C GLU A 111 7.41 16.27 16.41
N PRO A 112 7.46 15.30 17.33
CA PRO A 112 6.58 14.13 17.27
C PRO A 112 5.13 14.53 17.56
N ILE A 113 4.21 14.06 16.72
CA ILE A 113 2.76 14.09 17.01
C ILE A 113 2.40 12.82 17.78
N GLN A 114 2.81 11.67 17.24
CA GLN A 114 2.64 10.34 17.83
C GLN A 114 3.81 9.46 17.38
N SER A 115 4.39 8.66 18.27
CA SER A 115 5.46 7.72 17.93
C SER A 115 5.44 6.52 18.87
N GLU A 116 5.50 5.33 18.30
CA GLU A 116 5.57 4.06 19.04
C GLU A 116 6.38 3.01 18.25
N GLY A 117 7.54 2.63 18.81
CA GLY A 117 8.38 1.59 18.23
C GLY A 117 8.89 1.98 16.84
N ILE A 118 8.42 1.26 15.81
CA ILE A 118 8.85 1.43 14.42
C ILE A 118 7.90 2.32 13.58
N SER A 119 6.83 2.84 14.18
CA SER A 119 5.85 3.69 13.50
C SER A 119 5.69 5.03 14.21
N GLY A 120 5.57 6.11 13.45
CA GLY A 120 5.38 7.44 14.01
C GLY A 120 4.97 8.48 12.97
N THR A 121 4.38 9.56 13.46
CA THR A 121 3.93 10.72 12.70
C THR A 121 4.52 11.96 13.35
N TYR A 122 5.15 12.81 12.55
CA TYR A 122 5.91 13.97 12.99
C TYR A 122 5.43 15.22 12.26
N ARG A 123 5.35 16.35 12.96
CA ARG A 123 5.17 17.65 12.32
C ARG A 123 6.55 18.20 11.96
N LEU A 124 6.73 18.53 10.68
CA LEU A 124 7.86 19.28 10.16
C LEU A 124 7.45 20.72 9.91
N THR A 125 8.22 21.68 10.41
CA THR A 125 8.15 23.07 9.93
C THR A 125 9.37 23.31 9.07
N MET A 126 9.15 23.65 7.81
CA MET A 126 10.23 23.83 6.82
C MET A 126 10.13 25.21 6.20
N GLU A 127 11.23 25.95 6.18
CA GLU A 127 11.42 27.10 5.31
C GLU A 127 11.95 26.61 3.96
N VAL A 128 11.11 26.64 2.93
CA VAL A 128 11.48 26.25 1.56
C VAL A 128 11.86 27.51 0.78
N LEU A 129 13.14 27.64 0.46
CA LEU A 129 13.67 28.80 -0.29
C LEU A 129 13.49 28.60 -1.80
N ASP A 130 13.65 27.36 -2.27
CA ASP A 130 13.38 26.93 -3.64
C ASP A 130 12.84 25.50 -3.58
N ALA A 131 11.67 25.27 -4.15
CA ALA A 131 11.00 23.97 -4.13
C ALA A 131 11.54 22.99 -5.20
N GLY A 132 12.35 23.48 -6.15
CA GLY A 132 12.80 22.66 -7.27
C GLY A 132 11.61 22.00 -8.01
N PRO A 133 11.69 20.70 -8.33
CA PRO A 133 10.61 19.97 -9.01
C PRO A 133 9.53 19.40 -8.06
N THR A 134 9.56 19.73 -6.77
CA THR A 134 8.68 19.11 -5.76
C THR A 134 7.34 19.86 -5.60
N LEU A 135 6.39 19.23 -4.92
CA LEU A 135 5.12 19.81 -4.47
C LEU A 135 5.27 20.73 -3.23
N LEU A 136 6.48 20.96 -2.73
CA LEU A 136 6.68 21.80 -1.56
C LEU A 136 6.34 23.27 -1.89
N ALA A 137 5.63 23.94 -0.99
CA ALA A 137 5.33 25.35 -1.14
C ALA A 137 6.52 26.20 -0.70
N THR A 138 6.96 27.15 -1.53
CA THR A 138 7.97 28.15 -1.15
C THR A 138 7.50 29.00 0.03
N GLY A 139 8.39 29.28 0.97
CA GLY A 139 8.11 29.96 2.22
C GLY A 139 8.12 29.00 3.41
N VAL A 140 7.59 29.47 4.54
CA VAL A 140 7.48 28.65 5.75
C VAL A 140 6.17 27.85 5.70
N GLY A 141 6.28 26.53 5.72
CA GLY A 141 5.14 25.60 5.68
C GLY A 141 5.19 24.56 6.80
N SER A 142 4.02 24.00 7.11
CA SER A 142 3.85 22.87 8.04
C SER A 142 3.52 21.61 7.24
N TYR A 143 4.23 20.54 7.55
CA TYR A 143 4.14 19.27 6.85
C TYR A 143 4.06 18.13 7.87
N VAL A 144 3.42 17.04 7.48
CA VAL A 144 3.41 15.78 8.22
C VAL A 144 4.36 14.80 7.57
N MET A 145 5.29 14.27 8.36
CA MET A 145 6.17 13.16 7.97
C MET A 145 5.70 11.89 8.66
N ARG A 146 5.47 10.82 7.88
CA ARG A 146 5.14 9.50 8.39
C ARG A 146 6.35 8.58 8.31
N VAL A 147 6.61 7.89 9.41
CA VAL A 147 7.61 6.83 9.52
C VAL A 147 6.91 5.53 9.85
N GLY A 148 7.31 4.45 9.20
CA GLY A 148 6.72 3.14 9.42
C GLY A 148 7.50 2.05 8.70
N SER A 149 7.02 0.81 8.81
CA SER A 149 7.54 -0.30 8.04
C SER A 149 6.77 -0.52 6.75
N LEU A 150 7.47 -0.98 5.72
CA LEU A 150 6.86 -1.61 4.57
C LEU A 150 6.55 -3.04 5.02
N GLY A 151 5.29 -3.52 5.01
CA GLY A 151 4.85 -4.70 5.77
C GLY A 151 5.63 -6.03 5.67
N TYR A 152 6.60 -6.16 4.75
CA TYR A 152 7.54 -7.29 4.63
C TYR A 152 8.92 -7.05 5.28
N ASP A 153 9.20 -5.83 5.73
CA ASP A 153 10.46 -5.38 6.31
C ASP A 153 10.19 -4.52 7.56
N PRO A 154 10.50 -4.99 8.79
CA PRO A 154 10.18 -4.28 10.03
C PRO A 154 11.08 -3.05 10.30
N ILE A 155 11.86 -2.60 9.32
CA ILE A 155 12.73 -1.43 9.45
C ILE A 155 11.87 -0.14 9.35
N PRO A 156 11.99 0.79 10.29
CA PRO A 156 11.35 2.10 10.21
C PRO A 156 11.96 2.93 9.08
N MET A 157 11.12 3.34 8.13
CA MET A 157 11.48 4.16 6.97
C MET A 157 10.53 5.34 6.86
N VAL A 158 11.01 6.45 6.30
CA VAL A 158 10.15 7.60 5.95
C VAL A 158 9.29 7.20 4.75
N LEU A 159 7.98 7.17 4.96
CA LEU A 159 7.00 6.72 3.97
C LEU A 159 6.42 7.88 3.16
N CYS A 160 6.31 9.07 3.77
CA CYS A 160 5.83 10.26 3.09
C CYS A 160 6.18 11.55 3.84
N ILE A 161 6.17 12.64 3.09
CA ILE A 161 6.06 14.02 3.57
C ILE A 161 4.85 14.64 2.84
N ALA A 162 3.90 15.19 3.59
CA ALA A 162 2.67 15.77 3.08
C ALA A 162 2.44 17.17 3.66
N PRO A 163 1.86 18.14 2.93
CA PRO A 163 1.30 19.33 3.55
C PRO A 163 0.30 18.95 4.66
N GLU A 164 0.34 19.63 5.81
CA GLU A 164 -0.46 19.24 6.99
C GLU A 164 -1.98 19.28 6.73
N ASP A 165 -2.44 20.18 5.87
CA ASP A 165 -3.85 20.31 5.45
C ASP A 165 -4.30 19.25 4.44
N ARG A 166 -3.36 18.51 3.83
CA ARG A 166 -3.61 17.43 2.86
C ARG A 166 -3.27 16.05 3.40
N TYR A 167 -2.77 15.97 4.63
CA TYR A 167 -2.51 14.70 5.29
C TYR A 167 -3.82 14.14 5.88
N ILE A 168 -4.21 12.96 5.43
CA ILE A 168 -5.32 12.19 5.99
C ILE A 168 -4.71 11.04 6.79
N ASP A 169 -5.13 10.91 8.05
CA ASP A 169 -4.60 9.87 8.93
C ASP A 169 -5.04 8.47 8.49
N GLU A 170 -4.18 7.47 8.69
CA GLU A 170 -4.46 6.09 8.28
C GLU A 170 -5.69 5.50 8.99
N MET A 171 -5.93 5.85 10.26
CA MET A 171 -7.14 5.41 10.95
C MET A 171 -8.39 6.02 10.33
N GLN A 172 -8.34 7.29 9.93
CA GLN A 172 -9.44 7.94 9.24
C GLN A 172 -9.73 7.26 7.89
N LEU A 173 -8.69 6.89 7.14
CA LEU A 173 -8.85 6.17 5.87
C LEU A 173 -9.41 4.75 6.05
N ILE A 174 -9.07 4.06 7.15
CA ILE A 174 -9.59 2.73 7.47
C ILE A 174 -11.06 2.80 7.92
N GLU A 175 -11.44 3.84 8.66
CA GLU A 175 -12.82 4.06 9.13
C GLU A 175 -13.77 4.46 7.99
N ASP A 176 -13.24 5.02 6.90
CA ASP A 176 -13.98 5.33 5.68
C ASP A 176 -14.02 4.12 4.74
N SER A 177 -15.20 3.54 4.51
CA SER A 177 -15.33 2.30 3.72
C SER A 177 -14.98 2.47 2.25
N ALA A 178 -15.16 3.66 1.66
CA ALA A 178 -14.78 3.92 0.28
C ALA A 178 -13.25 4.02 0.17
N ALA A 179 -12.63 4.77 1.08
CA ALA A 179 -11.18 4.92 1.13
C ALA A 179 -10.49 3.58 1.44
N ALA A 180 -11.00 2.80 2.39
CA ALA A 180 -10.50 1.48 2.71
C ALA A 180 -10.55 0.53 1.51
N GLN A 181 -11.65 0.54 0.73
CA GLN A 181 -11.76 -0.26 -0.49
C GLN A 181 -10.74 0.18 -1.56
N VAL A 182 -10.57 1.49 -1.76
CA VAL A 182 -9.56 2.02 -2.70
C VAL A 182 -8.14 1.66 -2.25
N MET A 183 -7.81 1.86 -0.97
CA MET A 183 -6.51 1.47 -0.41
C MET A 183 -6.23 -0.03 -0.61
N GLN A 184 -7.23 -0.88 -0.34
CA GLN A 184 -7.10 -2.32 -0.54
C GLN A 184 -6.85 -2.65 -2.01
N ALA A 185 -7.59 -2.05 -2.94
CA ALA A 185 -7.38 -2.26 -4.37
C ALA A 185 -5.97 -1.83 -4.81
N ARG A 186 -5.54 -0.65 -4.34
CA ARG A 186 -4.24 -0.04 -4.67
C ARG A 186 -3.05 -0.81 -4.11
N ALA A 187 -3.17 -1.41 -2.92
CA ALA A 187 -2.10 -2.24 -2.33
C ALA A 187 -1.64 -3.39 -3.24
N PHE A 188 -2.49 -3.82 -4.20
CA PHE A 188 -2.19 -4.86 -5.18
C PHE A 188 -2.05 -4.32 -6.62
N GLY A 189 -2.12 -3.00 -6.81
CA GLY A 189 -1.99 -2.32 -8.10
C GLY A 189 -3.26 -2.31 -8.94
N PHE A 190 -4.42 -2.64 -8.36
CA PHE A 190 -5.72 -2.58 -9.04
C PHE A 190 -6.22 -1.15 -9.14
N LEU A 191 -7.18 -0.92 -10.05
CA LEU A 191 -7.80 0.38 -10.28
C LEU A 191 -6.76 1.50 -10.42
N SER A 192 -5.71 1.24 -11.19
CA SER A 192 -4.57 2.13 -11.35
C SER A 192 -4.56 2.91 -12.66
N ARG A 193 -5.56 2.69 -13.52
CA ARG A 193 -5.67 3.30 -14.84
C ARG A 193 -7.04 3.95 -15.01
N PRO A 194 -7.11 5.14 -15.63
CA PRO A 194 -8.39 5.77 -15.93
C PRO A 194 -9.33 4.90 -16.75
N PHE A 195 -10.62 4.99 -16.45
CA PHE A 195 -11.72 4.42 -17.23
C PHE A 195 -12.98 5.31 -17.08
N GLU A 196 -13.79 5.40 -18.14
CA GLU A 196 -15.02 6.21 -18.13
C GLU A 196 -16.27 5.35 -17.96
N THR A 197 -16.21 4.09 -18.42
CA THR A 197 -17.33 3.16 -18.36
C THR A 197 -16.83 1.75 -18.06
N PRO A 198 -17.70 0.85 -17.56
CA PRO A 198 -17.31 -0.55 -17.34
C PRO A 198 -16.82 -1.28 -18.60
N ASP A 199 -17.20 -0.80 -19.80
CA ASP A 199 -16.75 -1.37 -21.08
C ASP A 199 -15.25 -1.15 -21.33
N ASP A 200 -14.64 -0.15 -20.69
CA ASP A 200 -13.19 0.12 -20.78
C ASP A 200 -12.37 -0.88 -19.95
N LEU A 201 -13.01 -1.66 -19.07
CA LEU A 201 -12.38 -2.63 -18.18
C LEU A 201 -12.10 -3.94 -18.92
N THR A 202 -11.04 -3.94 -19.73
CA THR A 202 -10.68 -5.07 -20.59
C THR A 202 -9.43 -5.81 -20.13
N ASP A 203 -8.80 -5.37 -19.05
CA ASP A 203 -7.48 -5.88 -18.68
C ASP A 203 -7.59 -7.04 -17.68
N ASP A 204 -6.58 -7.91 -17.69
CA ASP A 204 -6.36 -8.95 -16.68
C ASP A 204 -6.31 -8.35 -15.24
N LEU A 205 -6.02 -7.05 -15.11
CA LEU A 205 -6.10 -6.32 -13.85
C LEU A 205 -7.51 -6.35 -13.26
N ASP A 206 -8.52 -6.09 -14.07
CA ASP A 206 -9.91 -5.98 -13.65
C ASP A 206 -10.49 -7.34 -13.28
N VAL A 207 -10.17 -8.37 -14.06
CA VAL A 207 -10.57 -9.77 -13.79
C VAL A 207 -10.07 -10.22 -12.42
N GLU A 208 -8.78 -10.06 -12.15
CA GLU A 208 -8.23 -10.51 -10.86
C GLU A 208 -8.63 -9.61 -9.69
N TYR A 209 -8.93 -8.31 -9.90
CA TYR A 209 -9.55 -7.51 -8.84
C TYR A 209 -10.88 -8.13 -8.40
N LEU A 210 -11.77 -8.48 -9.34
CA LEU A 210 -13.06 -9.09 -9.02
C LEU A 210 -12.90 -10.45 -8.32
N ILE A 211 -11.93 -11.27 -8.75
CA ILE A 211 -11.60 -12.53 -8.05
C ILE A 211 -11.11 -12.23 -6.62
N ALA A 212 -10.26 -11.22 -6.44
CA ALA A 212 -9.74 -10.85 -5.12
C ALA A 212 -10.85 -10.40 -4.16
N MET A 213 -11.79 -9.58 -4.64
CA MET A 213 -12.94 -9.13 -3.85
C MET A 213 -13.87 -10.30 -3.48
N GLY A 214 -14.07 -11.25 -4.40
CA GLY A 214 -14.89 -12.44 -4.17
C GLY A 214 -14.22 -13.56 -3.38
N ALA A 215 -12.91 -13.50 -3.10
CA ALA A 215 -12.14 -14.64 -2.59
C ALA A 215 -12.58 -15.15 -1.20
N SER A 216 -13.19 -14.29 -0.38
CA SER A 216 -13.74 -14.68 0.92
C SER A 216 -15.04 -15.47 0.79
N GLU A 217 -15.88 -15.11 -0.19
CA GLU A 217 -17.16 -15.77 -0.50
C GLU A 217 -16.95 -17.03 -1.36
N TYR A 218 -15.98 -16.98 -2.27
CA TYR A 218 -15.73 -17.98 -3.30
C TYR A 218 -14.23 -18.35 -3.37
N PRO A 219 -13.72 -19.10 -2.36
CA PRO A 219 -12.28 -19.37 -2.24
C PRO A 219 -11.70 -20.25 -3.35
N ASP A 220 -12.54 -21.03 -4.03
CA ASP A 220 -12.12 -21.92 -5.13
C ASP A 220 -12.15 -21.23 -6.51
N GLY A 221 -12.54 -19.95 -6.57
CA GLY A 221 -12.72 -19.18 -7.79
C GLY A 221 -14.19 -18.88 -8.11
N LEU A 222 -14.39 -18.08 -9.16
CA LEU A 222 -15.70 -17.58 -9.58
C LEU A 222 -16.17 -18.30 -10.84
N THR A 223 -17.42 -18.74 -10.88
CA THR A 223 -18.11 -19.08 -12.13
C THR A 223 -18.40 -17.81 -12.94
N GLN A 224 -18.81 -17.94 -14.21
CA GLN A 224 -19.23 -16.78 -15.02
C GLN A 224 -20.33 -15.95 -14.33
N GLY A 225 -21.38 -16.61 -13.80
CA GLY A 225 -22.46 -15.88 -13.13
C GLY A 225 -21.99 -15.12 -11.89
N GLN A 226 -21.07 -15.69 -11.11
CA GLN A 226 -20.48 -15.00 -9.95
C GLN A 226 -19.54 -13.86 -10.38
N MET A 227 -18.84 -14.00 -11.51
CA MET A 227 -18.06 -12.91 -12.09
C MET A 227 -18.96 -11.75 -12.51
N ASP A 228 -20.08 -12.03 -13.16
CA ASP A 228 -21.08 -11.01 -13.54
C ASP A 228 -21.66 -10.33 -12.29
N GLU A 229 -21.95 -11.09 -11.21
CA GLU A 229 -22.40 -10.54 -9.92
C GLU A 229 -21.36 -9.60 -9.29
N MET A 230 -20.08 -9.99 -9.29
CA MET A 230 -19.00 -9.13 -8.78
C MET A 230 -18.83 -7.88 -9.65
N ALA A 231 -18.87 -8.01 -10.97
CA ALA A 231 -18.75 -6.89 -11.89
C ALA A 231 -19.94 -5.92 -11.77
N ALA A 232 -21.15 -6.43 -11.56
CA ALA A 232 -22.31 -5.61 -11.26
C ALA A 232 -22.14 -4.85 -9.94
N ARG A 233 -21.60 -5.49 -8.89
CA ARG A 233 -21.38 -4.87 -7.58
C ARG A 233 -20.30 -3.78 -7.62
N TYR A 234 -19.14 -4.07 -8.21
CA TYR A 234 -17.97 -3.19 -8.11
C TYR A 234 -17.80 -2.23 -9.29
N TYR A 235 -18.41 -2.53 -10.45
CA TYR A 235 -18.34 -1.69 -11.64
C TYR A 235 -19.71 -1.27 -12.17
N GLY A 236 -20.79 -1.98 -11.82
CA GLY A 236 -22.11 -1.78 -12.43
C GLY A 236 -22.21 -2.32 -13.85
N ALA A 237 -21.35 -3.27 -14.21
CA ALA A 237 -21.48 -3.99 -15.47
C ALA A 237 -22.60 -5.04 -15.38
N GLU A 238 -23.48 -5.10 -16.38
CA GLU A 238 -24.52 -6.14 -16.45
C GLU A 238 -23.96 -7.51 -16.86
N GLU A 239 -22.89 -7.52 -17.66
CA GLU A 239 -22.20 -8.72 -18.14
C GLU A 239 -20.69 -8.46 -18.17
N PHE A 240 -19.89 -9.41 -17.70
CA PHE A 240 -18.43 -9.33 -17.67
C PHE A 240 -17.81 -10.66 -18.08
N VAL A 241 -17.85 -10.94 -19.39
CA VAL A 241 -17.26 -12.14 -19.99
C VAL A 241 -15.81 -11.86 -20.38
N ARG A 242 -14.87 -12.59 -19.75
CA ARG A 242 -13.42 -12.48 -19.97
C ARG A 242 -12.74 -13.85 -20.03
N GLN A 243 -13.33 -14.80 -20.76
CA GLN A 243 -12.85 -16.19 -20.83
C GLN A 243 -11.51 -16.33 -21.59
N GLU A 244 -11.07 -15.27 -22.26
CA GLU A 244 -9.74 -15.11 -22.85
C GLU A 244 -8.67 -14.72 -21.81
N SER A 245 -9.07 -14.26 -20.62
CA SER A 245 -8.15 -13.90 -19.55
C SER A 245 -7.32 -15.10 -19.10
N ARG A 246 -6.07 -14.84 -18.71
CA ARG A 246 -5.19 -15.87 -18.14
C ARG A 246 -5.75 -16.50 -16.86
N PHE A 247 -6.68 -15.82 -16.19
CA PHE A 247 -7.30 -16.29 -14.95
C PHE A 247 -8.48 -17.24 -15.18
N TYR A 248 -8.95 -17.40 -16.42
CA TYR A 248 -10.01 -18.34 -16.72
C TYR A 248 -9.46 -19.75 -17.00
N ASP A 249 -9.89 -20.73 -16.21
CA ASP A 249 -9.64 -22.14 -16.47
C ASP A 249 -10.81 -22.73 -17.28
N PRO A 250 -10.61 -23.07 -18.56
CA PRO A 250 -11.67 -23.63 -19.40
C PRO A 250 -12.06 -25.07 -19.03
N GLN A 251 -11.21 -25.82 -18.31
CA GLN A 251 -11.52 -27.17 -17.85
C GLN A 251 -12.43 -27.15 -16.62
N ALA A 252 -12.13 -26.26 -15.68
CA ALA A 252 -12.95 -26.06 -14.48
C ALA A 252 -14.16 -25.15 -14.73
N GLN A 253 -14.13 -24.34 -15.80
CA GLN A 253 -15.09 -23.27 -16.08
C GLN A 253 -15.16 -22.21 -14.97
N LEU A 254 -13.99 -21.85 -14.43
CA LEU A 254 -13.84 -20.94 -13.31
C LEU A 254 -12.78 -19.86 -13.60
N TYR A 255 -12.98 -18.68 -13.05
CA TYR A 255 -11.98 -17.65 -12.88
C TYR A 255 -11.25 -17.88 -11.56
N VAL A 256 -9.94 -18.15 -11.62
CA VAL A 256 -9.13 -18.54 -10.47
C VAL A 256 -8.01 -17.55 -10.19
N MET A 257 -7.73 -17.32 -8.91
CA MET A 257 -6.62 -16.47 -8.48
C MET A 257 -5.29 -17.20 -8.74
N LEU A 258 -4.49 -16.69 -9.68
CA LEU A 258 -3.16 -17.24 -9.96
C LEU A 258 -2.03 -16.49 -9.23
N GLY A 259 -2.31 -15.30 -8.70
CA GLY A 259 -1.39 -14.44 -7.97
C GLY A 259 -0.31 -13.81 -8.87
N ARG A 260 -0.31 -12.47 -8.98
CA ARG A 260 0.76 -11.74 -9.72
C ARG A 260 1.97 -11.37 -8.86
N GLY A 261 1.86 -11.51 -7.54
CA GLY A 261 2.67 -10.70 -6.62
C GLY A 261 2.17 -9.26 -6.70
N GLY A 262 1.61 -8.72 -5.62
CA GLY A 262 1.04 -7.38 -5.64
C GLY A 262 2.05 -6.33 -6.12
N ASN A 263 1.60 -5.35 -6.90
CA ASN A 263 2.39 -4.16 -7.16
C ASN A 263 2.09 -3.16 -6.05
N ILE A 264 3.05 -2.96 -5.15
CA ILE A 264 2.91 -1.93 -4.13
C ILE A 264 3.15 -0.59 -4.81
N THR A 265 2.08 0.14 -5.01
CA THR A 265 2.07 1.48 -5.59
C THR A 265 2.59 2.51 -4.59
N ASN A 266 3.18 3.58 -5.11
CA ASN A 266 3.62 4.72 -4.30
C ASN A 266 2.59 5.84 -4.45
N ASP A 267 1.54 5.78 -3.64
CA ASP A 267 0.41 6.69 -3.73
C ASP A 267 -0.14 7.10 -2.37
N ARG A 268 -1.03 8.08 -2.38
CA ARG A 268 -1.74 8.56 -1.19
C ARG A 268 -3.12 9.09 -1.55
N ILE A 269 -4.14 8.75 -0.76
CA ILE A 269 -5.43 9.45 -0.77
C ILE A 269 -5.23 10.81 -0.10
N VAL A 270 -5.45 11.88 -0.85
CA VAL A 270 -5.19 13.27 -0.41
C VAL A 270 -6.46 14.08 -0.17
N ARG A 271 -7.61 13.58 -0.61
CA ARG A 271 -8.91 14.22 -0.42
C ARG A 271 -10.04 13.22 -0.57
N ILE A 272 -11.09 13.39 0.25
CA ILE A 272 -12.34 12.63 0.21
C ILE A 272 -13.48 13.64 0.28
N ASP A 273 -14.34 13.65 -0.74
CA ASP A 273 -15.54 14.49 -0.80
C ASP A 273 -16.79 13.59 -0.77
N HIS A 274 -17.57 13.68 0.30
CA HIS A 274 -18.83 12.94 0.43
C HIS A 274 -20.03 13.72 -0.11
N GLY A 275 -20.79 13.07 -0.98
CA GLY A 275 -22.15 13.42 -1.38
C GLY A 275 -23.21 12.63 -0.61
N ALA A 276 -24.46 12.67 -1.10
CA ALA A 276 -25.57 11.94 -0.46
C ALA A 276 -25.48 10.42 -0.68
N ASP A 277 -25.20 9.99 -1.93
CA ASP A 277 -25.10 8.58 -2.33
C ASP A 277 -23.79 8.31 -3.12
N GLU A 278 -22.93 9.31 -3.24
CA GLU A 278 -21.72 9.28 -4.07
C GLU A 278 -20.54 9.85 -3.28
N THR A 279 -19.34 9.31 -3.52
CA THR A 279 -18.09 9.79 -2.92
C THR A 279 -17.06 10.02 -4.02
N PHE A 280 -16.29 11.10 -3.91
CA PHE A 280 -15.14 11.37 -4.76
C PHE A 280 -13.86 11.25 -3.93
N LEU A 281 -12.94 10.37 -4.34
CA LEU A 281 -11.63 10.25 -3.71
C LEU A 281 -10.55 10.69 -4.68
N TYR A 282 -9.55 11.40 -4.18
CA TYR A 282 -8.41 11.84 -4.97
C TYR A 282 -7.16 11.13 -4.48
N VAL A 283 -6.53 10.39 -5.39
CA VAL A 283 -5.29 9.63 -5.14
C VAL A 283 -4.18 10.23 -5.96
N GLU A 284 -3.08 10.58 -5.31
CA GLU A 284 -1.86 11.03 -5.99
C GLU A 284 -0.85 9.90 -6.08
N THR A 285 -0.20 9.73 -7.24
CA THR A 285 0.96 8.84 -7.41
C THR A 285 2.24 9.65 -7.47
N TYR A 286 3.33 9.07 -6.96
CA TYR A 286 4.60 9.78 -6.82
C TYR A 286 5.76 8.99 -7.41
N THR A 287 6.68 9.70 -8.05
CA THR A 287 7.90 9.09 -8.61
C THR A 287 8.97 8.84 -7.56
N ASP A 288 8.84 9.42 -6.37
CA ASP A 288 9.85 9.41 -5.31
C ASP A 288 9.37 8.74 -4.01
N PRO A 289 10.26 8.13 -3.23
CA PRO A 289 9.87 7.31 -2.08
C PRO A 289 9.23 8.10 -0.92
N VAL A 290 9.37 9.42 -0.86
CA VAL A 290 8.79 10.25 0.22
C VAL A 290 7.62 11.12 -0.24
N GLN A 291 7.10 10.88 -1.44
CA GLN A 291 5.84 11.45 -1.93
C GLN A 291 5.80 12.98 -2.05
N VAL A 292 6.86 13.57 -2.60
CA VAL A 292 6.94 15.02 -2.86
C VAL A 292 7.11 15.38 -4.35
N CYS A 293 7.31 14.40 -5.23
CA CYS A 293 7.38 14.55 -6.68
C CYS A 293 6.15 13.88 -7.31
N LEU A 294 5.14 14.69 -7.60
CA LEU A 294 3.88 14.21 -8.18
C LEU A 294 4.08 13.67 -9.59
N GLU A 295 3.53 12.48 -9.84
CA GLU A 295 3.43 11.90 -11.18
C GLU A 295 2.04 12.17 -11.77
N SER A 296 0.98 11.84 -11.05
CA SER A 296 -0.40 11.98 -11.51
C SER A 296 -1.39 12.09 -10.34
N THR A 297 -2.58 12.61 -10.62
CA THR A 297 -3.72 12.61 -9.69
C THR A 297 -4.88 11.89 -10.34
N LEU A 298 -5.45 10.93 -9.64
CA LEU A 298 -6.63 10.16 -10.03
C LEU A 298 -7.83 10.54 -9.17
N GLU A 299 -8.96 10.82 -9.80
CA GLU A 299 -10.27 10.98 -9.17
C GLU A 299 -11.08 9.69 -9.31
N TYR A 300 -11.47 9.11 -8.18
CA TYR A 300 -12.39 7.99 -8.07
C TYR A 300 -13.79 8.52 -7.82
N HIS A 301 -14.71 8.33 -8.76
CA HIS A 301 -16.13 8.56 -8.52
C HIS A 301 -16.77 7.24 -8.13
N MET A 302 -17.28 7.16 -6.90
CA MET A 302 -17.85 5.94 -6.33
C MET A 302 -19.29 6.14 -5.86
N ARG A 303 -20.07 5.07 -5.88
CA ARG A 303 -21.45 5.01 -5.37
C ARG A 303 -21.59 3.93 -4.31
N ASP A 304 -22.34 4.23 -3.25
CA ASP A 304 -22.65 3.27 -2.19
C ASP A 304 -23.65 2.21 -2.69
N ASN A 305 -23.35 0.94 -2.47
CA ASN A 305 -24.24 -0.17 -2.78
C ASN A 305 -25.27 -0.46 -1.67
N GLY A 306 -25.10 0.14 -0.48
CA GLY A 306 -25.96 -0.06 0.68
C GLY A 306 -25.69 -1.37 1.46
N ASP A 307 -24.64 -2.11 1.08
CA ASP A 307 -24.19 -3.36 1.72
C ASP A 307 -22.79 -3.24 2.32
N GLY A 308 -22.24 -2.02 2.38
CA GLY A 308 -20.88 -1.75 2.86
C GLY A 308 -19.81 -1.82 1.77
N THR A 309 -20.18 -2.12 0.53
CA THR A 309 -19.30 -2.06 -0.65
C THR A 309 -19.57 -0.82 -1.49
N TRP A 310 -18.59 -0.45 -2.30
CA TRP A 310 -18.70 0.70 -3.20
C TRP A 310 -18.51 0.29 -4.66
N GLN A 311 -19.40 0.77 -5.52
CA GLN A 311 -19.27 0.69 -6.97
C GLN A 311 -18.34 1.81 -7.46
N VAL A 312 -17.32 1.49 -8.24
CA VAL A 312 -16.49 2.50 -8.94
C VAL A 312 -17.16 2.85 -10.26
N ILE A 313 -17.66 4.08 -10.37
CA ILE A 313 -18.40 4.58 -11.54
C ILE A 313 -17.42 5.00 -12.63
N THR A 314 -16.46 5.86 -12.27
CA THR A 314 -15.39 6.31 -13.17
C THR A 314 -14.09 6.49 -12.41
N LEU A 315 -12.98 6.35 -13.13
CA LEU A 315 -11.65 6.70 -12.66
C LEU A 315 -11.02 7.64 -13.68
N ARG A 316 -10.65 8.86 -13.28
CA ARG A 316 -10.13 9.87 -14.22
C ARG A 316 -8.82 10.44 -13.75
N GLU A 317 -7.93 10.71 -14.69
CA GLU A 317 -6.79 11.58 -14.43
C GLU A 317 -7.28 13.04 -14.39
N VAL A 318 -6.88 13.77 -13.35
CA VAL A 318 -7.27 15.16 -13.11
C VAL A 318 -6.04 16.02 -12.88
N ASP A 319 -6.21 17.33 -13.01
CA ASP A 319 -5.15 18.28 -12.69
C ASP A 319 -4.74 18.13 -11.20
N PRO A 320 -3.46 18.39 -10.87
CA PRO A 320 -2.99 18.40 -9.49
C PRO A 320 -3.87 19.27 -8.59
N LEU A 321 -4.15 18.79 -7.38
CA LEU A 321 -4.91 19.57 -6.41
C LEU A 321 -4.09 20.78 -5.96
N ALA A 322 -4.70 21.96 -6.07
CA ALA A 322 -4.14 23.24 -5.64
C ALA A 322 -4.02 23.35 -4.11
#